data_AF-A0A7W3PK79-F1
#
_entry.id   AF-A0A7W3PK79-F1
#
_cell.length_a   1.000
_cell.length_b   1.000
_cell.length_c   1.000
_cell.angle_alpha   90.00
_cell.angle_beta   90.00
_cell.angle_gamma   90.00
#
_symmetry.space_group_name_H-M   'P 1'
#
loop_
_entity.id
_entity.type
_entity.pdbx_description
1 polymer ?
#
loop_
_entity_poly.entity_id
_entity_poly.type
_entity_poly.pdbx_seq_one_letter_code
_entity_poly.pdbx_strand_id
1 'polypeptide(L)'
;DRAMALAESLPTARSRVTRDLHLDEPVRARALAAAFRMLDTGSLRVGSERYAEQHGSHGLSTLLCAHVSVSGDVVSLAFPAKSGQAWESRIVDADLAGVVRGLKTRGGRARLLAWRPEPGDRWRPLHASEINDYVKDQTGGDFSAKDFRTLHGTVAAAVSLARTGPQDRPPARRRALSGAMAAAAEVLGNTPTVARSSYVDPRLVDAYEHGETIDPSRLGSAESEVRALLYR
;
A
#
# COMPACT_ATOMS: atom_id res chain seq x y z
N ASP A 1 -11.43 12.44 -4.13
CA ASP A 1 -10.71 13.49 -3.38
C ASP A 1 -9.65 13.01 -2.38
N ARG A 2 -10.01 12.29 -1.31
CA ARG A 2 -9.07 11.87 -0.24
C ARG A 2 -7.77 11.22 -0.74
N ALA A 3 -7.84 10.31 -1.71
CA ALA A 3 -6.64 9.64 -2.25
C ALA A 3 -5.63 10.61 -2.90
N MET A 4 -6.08 11.70 -3.50
CA MET A 4 -5.18 12.68 -4.12
C MET A 4 -4.63 13.68 -3.11
N ALA A 5 -5.41 14.04 -2.08
CA ALA A 5 -4.89 14.78 -0.93
C ALA A 5 -3.83 13.95 -0.19
N LEU A 6 -4.01 12.63 -0.10
CA LEU A 6 -2.96 11.73 0.38
C LEU A 6 -1.74 11.82 -0.52
N ALA A 7 -1.88 11.66 -1.84
CA ALA A 7 -0.77 11.73 -2.79
C ALA A 7 0.06 13.04 -2.67
N GLU A 8 -0.59 14.17 -2.40
CA GLU A 8 0.07 15.45 -2.16
C GLU A 8 0.92 15.46 -0.87
N SER A 9 0.45 14.80 0.19
CA SER A 9 1.17 14.71 1.46
C SER A 9 2.35 13.72 1.46
N LEU A 10 2.32 12.72 0.57
CA LEU A 10 3.24 11.58 0.61
C LEU A 10 4.72 11.94 0.46
N PRO A 11 5.17 12.91 -0.38
CA PRO A 11 6.58 13.25 -0.47
C PRO A 11 7.18 13.66 0.88
N THR A 12 6.49 14.52 1.62
CA THR A 12 6.93 14.98 2.95
C THR A 12 6.82 13.86 3.99
N ALA A 13 5.72 13.09 3.96
CA ALA A 13 5.51 11.96 4.87
C ALA A 13 6.60 10.89 4.68
N ARG A 14 6.90 10.50 3.43
CA ARG A 14 7.93 9.52 3.08
C ARG A 14 9.31 9.93 3.60
N SER A 15 9.66 11.22 3.48
CA SER A 15 10.92 11.76 4.03
C SER A 15 11.02 11.59 5.55
N ARG A 16 9.94 11.90 6.29
CA ARG A 16 9.88 11.72 7.75
C ARG A 16 9.97 10.24 8.14
N VAL A 17 9.21 9.39 7.44
CA VAL A 17 9.19 7.94 7.65
C VAL A 17 10.57 7.31 7.40
N THR A 18 11.32 7.75 6.38
CA THR A 18 12.70 7.28 6.18
C THR A 18 13.58 7.57 7.39
N ARG A 19 13.48 8.77 7.98
CA ARG A 19 14.26 9.11 9.19
C ARG A 19 13.89 8.19 10.36
N ASP A 20 12.61 7.90 10.55
CA ASP A 20 12.17 7.00 11.61
C ASP A 20 12.62 5.55 11.38
N LEU A 21 12.76 5.09 10.12
CA LEU A 21 13.33 3.77 9.78
C LEU A 21 14.81 3.66 10.18
N HIS A 22 15.55 4.77 10.15
CA HIS A 22 16.97 4.86 10.47
C HIS A 22 17.29 4.98 11.97
N LEU A 23 16.29 4.99 12.85
CA LEU A 23 16.54 4.92 14.30
C LEU A 23 17.29 3.63 14.67
N ASP A 24 18.24 3.68 15.59
CA ASP A 24 19.13 2.53 15.87
C ASP A 24 18.44 1.35 16.54
N GLU A 25 17.52 1.64 17.46
CA GLU A 25 16.82 0.65 18.27
C GLU A 25 15.44 0.30 17.67
N PRO A 26 14.88 -0.89 17.97
CA PRO A 26 13.53 -1.28 17.55
C PRO A 26 12.47 -0.59 18.41
N VAL A 27 12.55 0.73 18.48
CA VAL A 27 11.61 1.61 19.19
C VAL A 27 10.30 1.72 18.43
N ARG A 28 9.26 2.21 19.12
CA ARG A 28 7.90 2.31 18.58
C ARG A 28 7.84 3.05 17.25
N ALA A 29 8.52 4.20 17.13
CA ALA A 29 8.54 5.01 15.91
C ALA A 29 9.10 4.23 14.71
N ARG A 30 10.19 3.47 14.90
CA ARG A 30 10.79 2.66 13.85
C ARG A 30 9.87 1.54 13.35
N ALA A 31 9.17 0.88 14.27
CA ALA A 31 8.19 -0.14 13.91
C ALA A 31 6.97 0.46 13.18
N LEU A 32 6.52 1.65 13.59
CA LEU A 32 5.42 2.37 12.92
C LEU A 32 5.83 2.87 11.53
N ALA A 33 7.07 3.33 11.37
CA ALA A 33 7.63 3.71 10.08
C ALA A 33 7.70 2.54 9.11
N ALA A 34 8.10 1.35 9.59
CA ALA A 34 8.03 0.12 8.80
C ALA A 34 6.60 -0.21 8.39
N ALA A 35 5.64 -0.09 9.32
CA ALA A 35 4.22 -0.29 9.01
C ALA A 35 3.72 0.69 7.93
N PHE A 36 4.05 1.98 8.06
CA PHE A 36 3.71 3.00 7.06
C PHE A 36 4.29 2.64 5.69
N ARG A 37 5.59 2.33 5.62
CA ARG A 37 6.26 2.01 4.34
C ARG A 37 5.64 0.79 3.66
N MET A 38 5.22 -0.20 4.45
CA MET A 38 4.51 -1.38 3.97
C MET A 38 3.09 -1.05 3.44
N LEU A 39 2.39 -0.06 4.01
CA LEU A 39 1.12 0.42 3.45
C LEU A 39 1.34 1.17 2.14
N ASP A 40 2.31 2.07 2.14
CA ASP A 40 2.64 2.99 1.05
C ASP A 40 3.14 2.27 -0.21
N THR A 41 3.79 1.11 -0.07
CA THR A 41 4.35 0.40 -1.23
C THR A 41 3.77 -0.99 -1.46
N GLY A 42 3.20 -1.63 -0.42
CA GLY A 42 2.77 -3.02 -0.47
C GLY A 42 1.30 -3.24 -0.85
N SER A 43 0.48 -2.20 -0.98
CA SER A 43 -0.98 -2.27 -1.18
C SER A 43 -1.70 -3.13 -0.13
N LEU A 44 -1.11 -3.26 1.06
CA LEU A 44 -1.59 -4.12 2.13
C LEU A 44 -2.92 -3.62 2.70
N ARG A 45 -3.74 -4.58 3.14
CA ARG A 45 -4.82 -4.27 4.09
C ARG A 45 -4.20 -4.22 5.49
N VAL A 46 -4.61 -3.26 6.33
CA VAL A 46 -4.12 -3.23 7.72
C VAL A 46 -4.52 -4.49 8.49
N GLY A 47 -5.72 -5.01 8.22
CA GLY A 47 -6.32 -6.11 9.01
C GLY A 47 -6.76 -5.64 10.39
N SER A 48 -7.50 -6.48 11.10
CA SER A 48 -7.73 -6.30 12.54
C SER A 48 -7.51 -7.63 13.24
N GLU A 49 -7.05 -7.58 14.49
CA GLU A 49 -6.81 -8.78 15.32
C GLU A 49 -8.04 -9.67 15.42
N ARG A 50 -9.21 -9.06 15.68
CA ARG A 50 -10.50 -9.75 15.76
C ARG A 50 -10.86 -10.50 14.47
N TYR A 51 -10.52 -9.95 13.30
CA TYR A 51 -10.79 -10.61 12.02
C TYR A 51 -9.81 -11.75 11.73
N ALA A 52 -8.55 -11.61 12.15
CA ALA A 52 -7.52 -12.62 11.97
C ALA A 52 -7.76 -13.86 12.84
N GLU A 53 -8.16 -13.67 14.09
CA GLU A 53 -8.49 -14.75 15.01
C GLU A 53 -9.73 -15.54 14.57
N GLN A 54 -10.73 -14.85 14.01
CA GLN A 54 -11.99 -15.49 13.58
C GLN A 54 -11.91 -16.20 12.23
N HIS A 55 -11.10 -15.71 11.29
CA HIS A 55 -11.10 -16.19 9.90
C HIS A 55 -9.76 -16.73 9.42
N GLY A 56 -8.72 -16.74 10.27
CA GLY A 56 -7.35 -17.15 9.90
C GLY A 56 -6.69 -16.22 8.87
N SER A 57 -7.27 -15.04 8.62
CA SER A 57 -6.79 -14.09 7.61
C SER A 57 -5.89 -13.01 8.23
N HIS A 58 -4.66 -12.87 7.74
CA HIS A 58 -3.74 -11.84 8.24
C HIS A 58 -3.88 -10.52 7.48
N GLY A 59 -3.64 -9.41 8.17
CA GLY A 59 -3.33 -8.11 7.59
C GLY A 59 -2.05 -7.55 8.21
N LEU A 60 -1.64 -6.34 7.81
CA LEU A 60 -0.41 -5.70 8.28
C LEU A 60 -0.17 -5.81 9.79
N SER A 61 -1.16 -5.40 10.61
CA SER A 61 -1.05 -5.41 12.08
C SER A 61 -1.10 -6.82 12.67
N THR A 62 -1.41 -7.85 11.85
CA THR A 62 -1.47 -9.26 12.22
C THR A 62 -0.48 -10.15 11.44
N LEU A 63 0.50 -9.59 10.71
CA LEU A 63 1.58 -10.37 10.08
C LEU A 63 2.51 -11.04 11.10
N LEU A 64 2.92 -12.28 10.82
CA LEU A 64 3.95 -12.98 11.58
C LEU A 64 5.29 -12.89 10.85
N CYS A 65 6.40 -13.04 11.57
CA CYS A 65 7.74 -13.08 10.98
C CYS A 65 7.88 -14.20 9.93
N ALA A 66 7.15 -15.31 10.08
CA ALA A 66 7.12 -16.41 9.09
C ALA A 66 6.47 -16.01 7.76
N HIS A 67 5.60 -15.00 7.73
CA HIS A 67 4.91 -14.52 6.52
C HIS A 67 5.77 -13.63 5.64
N VAL A 68 7.00 -13.35 6.07
CA VAL A 68 7.87 -12.38 5.40
C VAL A 68 9.21 -13.02 5.12
N SER A 69 9.77 -12.82 3.93
CA SER A 69 11.16 -13.13 3.60
C SER A 69 11.88 -11.87 3.13
N VAL A 70 13.20 -11.82 3.34
CA VAL A 70 14.02 -10.67 2.95
C VAL A 70 15.21 -11.19 2.15
N SER A 71 15.42 -10.64 0.96
CA SER A 71 16.57 -10.96 0.09
C SER A 71 17.11 -9.67 -0.52
N GLY A 72 18.36 -9.30 -0.18
CA GLY A 72 18.90 -7.98 -0.47
C GLY A 72 17.99 -6.87 0.07
N ASP A 73 17.52 -6.00 -0.83
CA ASP A 73 16.63 -4.86 -0.55
C ASP A 73 15.14 -5.23 -0.72
N VAL A 74 14.84 -6.51 -0.91
CA VAL A 74 13.50 -6.98 -1.25
C VAL A 74 12.86 -7.61 -0.03
N VAL A 75 11.68 -7.11 0.34
CA VAL A 75 10.78 -7.69 1.33
C VAL A 75 9.64 -8.39 0.59
N SER A 76 9.58 -9.71 0.68
CA SER A 76 8.51 -10.51 0.12
C SER A 76 7.54 -10.93 1.22
N LEU A 77 6.25 -10.79 0.96
CA LEU A 77 5.16 -11.12 1.86
C LEU A 77 4.39 -12.29 1.26
N ALA A 78 4.11 -13.31 2.06
CA ALA A 78 3.30 -14.46 1.68
C ALA A 78 2.50 -14.95 2.89
N PHE A 79 1.17 -14.89 2.82
CA PHE A 79 0.30 -15.34 3.91
C PHE A 79 -1.10 -15.70 3.42
N PRO A 80 -1.83 -16.57 4.15
CA PRO A 80 -3.23 -16.82 3.86
C PRO A 80 -4.06 -15.56 4.11
N ALA A 81 -4.73 -15.07 3.06
CA ALA A 81 -5.65 -13.95 3.13
C ALA A 81 -7.10 -14.44 3.19
N LYS A 82 -8.05 -13.50 3.03
CA LYS A 82 -9.49 -13.79 3.02
C LYS A 82 -9.79 -14.95 2.06
N SER A 83 -10.60 -15.92 2.51
CA SER A 83 -10.98 -17.12 1.77
C SER A 83 -9.86 -18.16 1.56
N GLY A 84 -8.74 -18.09 2.29
CA GLY A 84 -7.68 -19.10 2.26
C GLY A 84 -6.73 -19.02 1.06
N GLN A 85 -6.96 -18.07 0.15
CA GLN A 85 -6.05 -17.83 -0.96
C GLN A 85 -4.76 -17.18 -0.46
N ALA A 86 -3.61 -17.69 -0.92
CA ALA A 86 -2.31 -17.07 -0.64
C ALA A 86 -2.29 -15.67 -1.26
N TRP A 87 -1.98 -14.67 -0.42
CA TRP A 87 -1.68 -13.33 -0.89
C TRP A 87 -0.17 -13.14 -0.88
N GLU A 88 0.35 -12.64 -1.99
CA GLU A 88 1.75 -12.37 -2.18
C GLU A 88 1.97 -10.90 -2.55
N SER A 89 3.07 -10.33 -2.07
CA SER A 89 3.51 -9.00 -2.47
C SER A 89 5.01 -8.85 -2.29
N ARG A 90 5.60 -7.98 -3.10
CA ARG A 90 7.02 -7.70 -3.13
C ARG A 90 7.23 -6.20 -2.99
N ILE A 91 8.01 -5.81 -2.01
CA ILE A 91 8.42 -4.42 -1.76
C ILE A 91 9.93 -4.34 -1.95
N VAL A 92 10.38 -3.40 -2.76
CA VAL A 92 11.82 -3.10 -2.94
C VAL A 92 12.13 -1.82 -2.20
N ASP A 93 12.77 -1.94 -1.04
CA ASP A 93 13.11 -0.83 -0.14
C ASP A 93 14.21 -1.29 0.82
N ALA A 94 15.43 -0.75 0.66
CA ALA A 94 16.61 -1.14 1.42
C ALA A 94 16.47 -0.83 2.92
N ASP A 95 15.86 0.32 3.26
CA ASP A 95 15.67 0.75 4.64
C ASP A 95 14.67 -0.17 5.34
N LEU A 96 13.54 -0.44 4.69
CA LEU A 96 12.54 -1.38 5.18
C LEU A 96 13.13 -2.79 5.32
N ALA A 97 13.88 -3.26 4.32
CA ALA A 97 14.52 -4.58 4.36
C ALA A 97 15.47 -4.71 5.56
N GLY A 98 16.23 -3.66 5.88
CA GLY A 98 17.06 -3.55 7.08
C GLY A 98 16.25 -3.76 8.37
N VAL A 99 15.18 -2.98 8.54
CA VAL A 99 14.32 -3.07 9.73
C VAL A 99 13.65 -4.45 9.85
N VAL A 100 13.06 -4.94 8.76
CA VAL A 100 12.34 -6.23 8.73
C VAL A 100 13.30 -7.39 9.06
N ARG A 101 14.52 -7.37 8.54
CA ARG A 101 15.54 -8.39 8.84
C ARG A 101 15.83 -8.47 10.33
N GLY A 102 15.98 -7.33 11.00
CA GLY A 102 16.15 -7.26 12.46
C GLY A 102 14.94 -7.82 13.21
N LEU A 103 13.73 -7.39 12.83
CA LEU A 103 12.49 -7.84 13.47
C LEU A 103 12.27 -9.36 13.35
N LYS A 104 12.71 -9.97 12.25
CA LYS A 104 12.55 -11.41 11.98
C LYS A 104 13.39 -12.33 12.87
N THR A 105 14.45 -11.81 13.49
CA THR A 105 15.33 -12.61 14.38
C THR A 105 14.58 -13.20 15.59
N ARG A 106 13.38 -12.68 15.90
CA ARG A 106 12.52 -13.10 17.02
C ARG A 106 11.78 -14.43 16.81
N GLY A 107 11.94 -15.06 15.64
CA GLY A 107 11.36 -16.35 15.32
C GLY A 107 10.01 -16.26 14.60
N GLY A 108 9.68 -17.32 13.85
CA GLY A 108 8.59 -17.31 12.85
C GLY A 108 7.19 -17.04 13.41
N ARG A 109 6.91 -17.43 14.66
CA ARG A 109 5.61 -17.23 15.32
C ARG A 109 5.44 -15.83 15.94
N ALA A 110 6.49 -15.01 15.96
CA ALA A 110 6.40 -13.65 16.51
C ALA A 110 5.61 -12.72 15.57
N ARG A 111 4.85 -11.79 16.16
CA ARG A 111 4.20 -10.67 15.47
C ARG A 111 5.28 -9.82 14.77
N LEU A 112 5.24 -9.65 13.44
CA LEU A 112 6.28 -8.96 12.67
C LEU A 112 6.48 -7.51 13.14
N LEU A 113 5.41 -6.73 13.13
CA LEU A 113 5.42 -5.34 13.56
C LEU A 113 5.30 -5.28 15.07
N ALA A 114 6.45 -5.12 15.72
CA ALA A 114 6.55 -5.01 17.16
C ALA A 114 7.76 -4.15 17.51
N TRP A 115 7.74 -3.62 18.73
CA TRP A 115 8.79 -2.77 19.28
C TRP A 115 9.08 -3.17 20.72
N ARG A 116 10.16 -2.66 21.29
CA ARG A 116 10.42 -2.71 22.74
C ARG A 116 10.90 -1.34 23.21
N PRO A 117 10.52 -0.88 24.42
CA PRO A 117 10.97 0.41 24.94
C PRO A 117 12.49 0.45 25.12
N GLU A 118 13.04 -0.56 25.79
CA GLU A 118 14.48 -0.65 26.09
C GLU A 118 15.07 -2.03 25.74
N PRO A 119 16.39 -2.16 25.59
CA PRO A 119 17.05 -3.46 25.46
C PRO A 119 16.73 -4.37 26.66
N GLY A 120 16.27 -5.59 26.37
CA GLY A 120 15.87 -6.57 27.39
C GLY A 120 14.37 -6.56 27.73
N ASP A 121 13.64 -5.50 27.38
CA ASP A 121 12.20 -5.45 27.58
C ASP A 121 11.44 -6.46 26.70
N ARG A 122 10.24 -6.82 27.17
CA ARG A 122 9.29 -7.61 26.40
C ARG A 122 8.85 -6.84 25.15
N TRP A 123 8.90 -7.52 24.01
CA TRP A 123 8.35 -7.05 22.75
C TRP A 123 6.84 -6.81 22.82
N ARG A 124 6.41 -5.68 22.28
CA ARG A 124 5.02 -5.24 22.20
C ARG A 124 4.61 -5.16 20.72
N PRO A 125 3.60 -5.90 20.27
CA PRO A 125 3.11 -5.77 18.90
C PRO A 125 2.47 -4.40 18.68
N LEU A 126 2.50 -3.93 17.43
CA LEU A 126 1.71 -2.76 17.02
C LEU A 126 0.27 -3.16 16.72
N HIS A 127 -0.67 -2.33 17.16
CA HIS A 127 -2.08 -2.45 16.83
C HIS A 127 -2.48 -1.57 15.64
N ALA A 128 -3.62 -1.90 15.03
CA ALA A 128 -4.13 -1.19 13.85
C ALA A 128 -4.43 0.30 14.12
N SER A 129 -4.88 0.65 15.34
CA SER A 129 -5.11 2.05 15.73
C SER A 129 -3.80 2.84 15.70
N GLU A 130 -2.75 2.31 16.32
CA GLU A 130 -1.44 2.97 16.38
C GLU A 130 -0.84 3.23 14.99
N ILE A 131 -1.03 2.28 14.06
CA ILE A 131 -0.58 2.44 12.67
C ILE A 131 -1.37 3.56 11.97
N ASN A 132 -2.69 3.60 12.14
CA ASN A 132 -3.50 4.65 11.52
C ASN A 132 -3.21 6.03 12.15
N ASP A 133 -3.00 6.10 13.47
CA ASP A 133 -2.64 7.35 14.13
C ASP A 133 -1.30 7.88 13.59
N TYR A 134 -0.30 7.00 13.44
CA TYR A 134 0.97 7.38 12.82
C TYR A 134 0.81 7.81 11.36
N VAL A 135 -0.07 7.17 10.58
CA VAL A 135 -0.39 7.65 9.21
C VAL A 135 -0.90 9.08 9.25
N LYS A 136 -1.82 9.41 10.16
CA LYS A 136 -2.36 10.77 10.30
C LYS A 136 -1.27 11.77 10.68
N ASP A 137 -0.42 11.42 11.65
CA ASP A 137 0.67 12.27 12.11
C ASP A 137 1.67 12.59 10.98
N GLN A 138 2.02 11.60 10.17
CA GLN A 138 3.01 11.77 9.10
C GLN A 138 2.46 12.54 7.89
N THR A 139 1.18 12.37 7.60
CA THR A 139 0.51 12.97 6.43
C THR A 139 -0.14 14.32 6.73
N GLY A 140 -0.39 14.63 8.01
CA GLY A 140 -1.10 15.85 8.43
C GLY A 140 -2.60 15.84 8.05
N GLY A 141 -3.14 14.71 7.63
CA GLY A 141 -4.55 14.55 7.24
C GLY A 141 -5.21 13.37 7.93
N ASP A 142 -6.53 13.36 7.96
CA ASP A 142 -7.31 12.24 8.51
C ASP A 142 -7.36 11.06 7.53
N PHE A 143 -6.20 10.48 7.22
CA PHE A 143 -6.07 9.33 6.32
C PHE A 143 -5.97 8.00 7.08
N SER A 144 -6.25 6.93 6.34
CA SER A 144 -6.18 5.56 6.80
C SER A 144 -5.52 4.69 5.73
N ALA A 145 -5.23 3.44 6.06
CA ALA A 145 -4.77 2.47 5.06
C ALA A 145 -5.73 2.23 3.89
N LYS A 146 -7.02 2.53 4.04
CA LYS A 146 -7.97 2.45 2.91
C LYS A 146 -7.59 3.48 1.84
N ASP A 147 -7.16 4.67 2.24
CA ASP A 147 -6.83 5.76 1.33
C ASP A 147 -5.59 5.41 0.47
N PHE A 148 -4.59 4.73 1.03
CA PHE A 148 -3.45 4.16 0.26
C PHE A 148 -3.93 3.19 -0.81
N ARG A 149 -4.86 2.29 -0.46
CA ARG A 149 -5.42 1.33 -1.43
C ARG A 149 -6.20 2.03 -2.54
N THR A 150 -6.94 3.09 -2.23
CA THR A 150 -7.62 3.89 -3.26
C THR A 150 -6.63 4.61 -4.18
N LEU A 151 -5.55 5.16 -3.62
CA LEU A 151 -4.48 5.77 -4.41
C LEU A 151 -3.84 4.74 -5.37
N HIS A 152 -3.41 3.59 -4.86
CA HIS A 152 -2.76 2.56 -5.68
C HIS A 152 -3.69 1.97 -6.75
N GLY A 153 -4.96 1.74 -6.40
CA GLY A 153 -5.96 1.28 -7.37
C GLY A 153 -6.14 2.27 -8.52
N THR A 154 -6.25 3.55 -8.20
CA THR A 154 -6.39 4.62 -9.20
C THR A 154 -5.13 4.75 -10.06
N VAL A 155 -3.94 4.73 -9.45
CA VAL A 155 -2.66 4.81 -10.17
C VAL A 155 -2.46 3.61 -11.10
N ALA A 156 -2.74 2.38 -10.63
CA ALA A 156 -2.62 1.19 -11.45
C ALA A 156 -3.57 1.22 -12.67
N ALA A 157 -4.81 1.67 -12.47
CA ALA A 157 -5.76 1.88 -13.56
C ALA A 157 -5.23 2.93 -14.56
N ALA A 158 -4.73 4.07 -14.07
CA ALA A 158 -4.22 5.15 -14.92
C ALA A 158 -3.00 4.73 -15.75
N VAL A 159 -2.07 3.99 -15.15
CA VAL A 159 -0.90 3.43 -15.86
C VAL A 159 -1.35 2.48 -16.97
N SER A 160 -2.34 1.63 -16.72
CA SER A 160 -2.91 0.72 -17.73
C SER A 160 -3.55 1.48 -18.89
N LEU A 161 -4.32 2.54 -18.60
CA LEU A 161 -4.94 3.40 -19.61
C LEU A 161 -3.90 4.17 -20.43
N ALA A 162 -2.87 4.71 -19.79
CA ALA A 162 -1.79 5.43 -20.47
C ALA A 162 -0.99 4.52 -21.42
N ARG A 163 -0.70 3.28 -21.01
CA ARG A 163 -0.04 2.29 -21.89
C ARG A 163 -0.89 1.93 -23.10
N THR A 164 -2.21 1.89 -22.93
CA THR A 164 -3.15 1.61 -24.04
C THR A 164 -3.36 2.83 -24.94
N GLY A 165 -3.20 4.04 -24.38
CA GLY A 165 -3.52 5.31 -25.03
C GLY A 165 -5.03 5.54 -25.18
N PRO A 166 -5.45 6.77 -25.55
CA PRO A 166 -6.84 7.08 -25.88
C PRO A 166 -7.37 6.21 -27.03
N GLN A 167 -8.68 5.92 -27.02
CA GLN A 167 -9.32 5.07 -28.03
C GLN A 167 -10.55 5.76 -28.64
N ASP A 168 -10.56 5.87 -29.96
CA ASP A 168 -11.61 6.57 -30.72
C ASP A 168 -12.91 5.77 -30.82
N ARG A 169 -12.80 4.44 -30.86
CA ARG A 169 -13.96 3.55 -31.04
C ARG A 169 -14.53 3.11 -29.69
N PRO A 170 -15.86 3.24 -29.46
CA PRO A 170 -16.48 2.84 -28.19
C PRO A 170 -16.17 1.40 -27.74
N PRO A 171 -16.14 0.38 -28.62
CA PRO A 171 -15.75 -0.98 -28.22
C PRO A 171 -14.29 -1.12 -27.79
N ALA A 172 -13.39 -0.30 -28.33
CA ALA A 172 -11.98 -0.31 -27.95
C ALA A 172 -11.78 0.38 -26.59
N ARG A 173 -12.46 1.51 -26.38
CA ARG A 173 -12.48 2.24 -25.12
C ARG A 173 -13.01 1.40 -23.96
N ARG A 174 -14.13 0.69 -24.14
CA ARG A 174 -14.66 -0.24 -23.12
C ARG A 174 -13.67 -1.34 -22.77
N ARG A 175 -12.93 -1.87 -23.75
CA ARG A 175 -11.89 -2.88 -23.51
C ARG A 175 -10.73 -2.31 -22.71
N ALA A 176 -10.27 -1.11 -23.01
CA ALA A 176 -9.23 -0.43 -22.26
C ALA A 176 -9.65 -0.18 -20.80
N LEU A 177 -10.86 0.33 -20.57
CA LEU A 177 -11.41 0.51 -19.22
C LEU A 177 -11.51 -0.81 -18.45
N SER A 178 -11.96 -1.89 -19.09
CA SER A 178 -11.98 -3.22 -18.46
C SER A 178 -10.56 -3.70 -18.10
N GLY A 179 -9.57 -3.48 -18.97
CA GLY A 179 -8.17 -3.78 -18.68
C GLY A 179 -7.60 -2.95 -17.52
N ALA A 180 -7.99 -1.69 -17.40
CA ALA A 180 -7.61 -0.83 -16.29
C ALA A 180 -8.19 -1.29 -14.95
N MET A 181 -9.47 -1.72 -14.93
CA MET A 181 -10.07 -2.29 -13.72
C MET A 181 -9.44 -3.63 -13.35
N ALA A 182 -9.05 -4.44 -14.33
CA ALA A 182 -8.31 -5.69 -14.10
C ALA A 182 -6.93 -5.43 -13.48
N ALA A 183 -6.19 -4.44 -13.99
CA ALA A 183 -4.89 -4.04 -13.43
C ALA A 183 -5.02 -3.51 -11.99
N ALA A 184 -6.03 -2.66 -11.72
CA ALA A 184 -6.30 -2.21 -10.36
C ALA A 184 -6.67 -3.37 -9.43
N ALA A 185 -7.44 -4.33 -9.93
CA ALA A 185 -7.88 -5.49 -9.16
C ALA A 185 -6.74 -6.43 -8.77
N GLU A 186 -5.80 -6.64 -9.70
CA GLU A 186 -4.58 -7.41 -9.48
C GLU A 186 -3.75 -6.81 -8.35
N VAL A 187 -3.45 -5.51 -8.42
CA VAL A 187 -2.68 -4.78 -7.38
C VAL A 187 -3.37 -4.84 -6.01
N LEU A 188 -4.70 -4.77 -5.99
CA LEU A 188 -5.48 -4.69 -4.75
C LEU A 188 -5.86 -6.05 -4.15
N GLY A 189 -5.70 -7.14 -4.90
CA GLY A 189 -6.24 -8.46 -4.56
C GLY A 189 -7.76 -8.37 -4.31
N ASN A 190 -8.50 -7.86 -5.29
CA ASN A 190 -9.98 -7.83 -5.28
C ASN A 190 -10.50 -8.17 -6.70
N THR A 191 -11.81 -8.11 -6.92
CA THR A 191 -12.39 -8.28 -8.26
C THR A 191 -12.41 -6.95 -9.02
N PRO A 192 -12.38 -6.95 -10.37
CA PRO A 192 -12.51 -5.72 -11.16
C PRO A 192 -13.73 -4.86 -10.78
N THR A 193 -14.86 -5.50 -10.46
CA THR A 193 -16.06 -4.83 -9.98
C THR A 193 -15.83 -4.08 -8.67
N VAL A 194 -15.13 -4.70 -7.71
CA VAL A 194 -14.81 -4.08 -6.42
C VAL A 194 -13.75 -3.00 -6.58
N ALA A 195 -12.74 -3.19 -7.43
CA ALA A 195 -11.76 -2.15 -7.76
C ALA A 195 -12.48 -0.91 -8.29
N ARG A 196 -13.35 -1.08 -9.30
CA ARG A 196 -14.11 0.01 -9.92
C ARG A 196 -15.00 0.76 -8.94
N SER A 197 -15.76 0.05 -8.11
CA SER A 197 -16.76 0.69 -7.25
C SER A 197 -16.19 1.32 -5.97
N SER A 198 -14.99 0.90 -5.54
CA SER A 198 -14.50 1.22 -4.19
C SER A 198 -13.09 1.82 -4.14
N TYR A 199 -12.27 1.65 -5.19
CA TYR A 199 -10.84 1.98 -5.13
C TYR A 199 -10.31 2.76 -6.33
N VAL A 200 -11.02 2.83 -7.44
CA VAL A 200 -10.64 3.68 -8.58
C VAL A 200 -11.45 4.97 -8.52
N ASP A 201 -10.77 6.12 -8.59
CA ASP A 201 -11.42 7.43 -8.66
C ASP A 201 -12.23 7.53 -9.97
N PRO A 202 -13.55 7.76 -9.92
CA PRO A 202 -14.41 7.75 -11.11
C PRO A 202 -14.00 8.82 -12.13
N ARG A 203 -13.41 9.93 -11.69
CA ARG A 203 -12.93 11.00 -12.58
C ARG A 203 -11.85 10.52 -13.56
N LEU A 204 -11.11 9.46 -13.21
CA LEU A 204 -10.16 8.83 -14.14
C LEU A 204 -10.87 8.16 -15.31
N VAL A 205 -12.02 7.52 -15.05
CA VAL A 205 -12.85 6.90 -16.09
C VAL A 205 -13.42 8.00 -16.98
N ASP A 206 -13.95 9.06 -16.37
CA ASP A 206 -14.51 10.20 -17.08
C ASP A 206 -13.45 10.85 -17.99
N ALA A 207 -12.25 11.14 -17.47
CA ALA A 207 -11.15 11.71 -18.25
C ALA A 207 -10.80 10.84 -19.47
N TYR A 208 -10.70 9.52 -19.27
CA TYR A 208 -10.40 8.60 -20.37
C TYR A 208 -11.52 8.51 -21.40
N GLU A 209 -12.77 8.63 -20.98
CA GLU A 209 -13.91 8.75 -21.89
C GLU A 209 -13.89 10.03 -22.72
N HIS A 210 -13.21 11.08 -22.26
CA HIS A 210 -12.96 12.30 -23.03
C HIS A 210 -11.63 12.25 -23.82
N GLY A 211 -10.98 11.08 -23.87
CA GLY A 211 -9.74 10.89 -24.63
C GLY A 211 -8.49 11.34 -23.90
N GLU A 212 -8.55 11.50 -22.59
CA GLU A 212 -7.45 12.01 -21.77
C GLU A 212 -6.83 10.89 -20.92
N THR A 213 -5.52 10.91 -20.75
CA THR A 213 -4.80 9.98 -19.88
C THR A 213 -3.50 10.62 -19.40
N ILE A 214 -2.85 10.01 -18.41
CA ILE A 214 -1.53 10.46 -17.93
C ILE A 214 -0.46 10.24 -19.00
N ASP A 215 0.64 11.00 -18.92
CA ASP A 215 1.75 10.88 -19.88
C ASP A 215 2.42 9.49 -19.80
N PRO A 216 2.37 8.68 -20.88
CA PRO A 216 2.97 7.35 -20.89
C PRO A 216 4.50 7.36 -20.80
N SER A 217 5.16 8.50 -21.03
CA SER A 217 6.60 8.65 -20.82
C SER A 217 6.99 8.91 -19.35
N ARG A 218 6.02 9.26 -18.50
CA ARG A 218 6.23 9.65 -17.10
C ARG A 218 5.61 8.68 -16.10
N LEU A 219 5.47 7.40 -16.45
CA LEU A 219 4.89 6.38 -15.57
C LEU A 219 5.65 6.20 -14.24
N GLY A 220 6.94 6.55 -14.17
CA GLY A 220 7.70 6.59 -12.92
C GLY A 220 7.21 7.67 -11.92
N SER A 221 6.40 8.61 -12.37
CA SER A 221 5.77 9.66 -11.58
C SER A 221 4.24 9.59 -11.64
N ALA A 222 3.68 8.40 -11.87
CA ALA A 222 2.25 8.22 -12.12
C ALA A 222 1.35 8.80 -11.02
N GLU A 223 1.74 8.76 -9.73
CA GLU A 223 0.99 9.42 -8.65
C GLU A 223 0.81 10.94 -8.91
N SER A 224 1.90 11.61 -9.33
CA SER A 224 1.88 13.05 -9.62
C SER A 224 1.09 13.36 -10.90
N GLU A 225 1.23 12.52 -11.92
CA GLU A 225 0.49 12.68 -13.18
C GLU A 225 -1.01 12.48 -12.98
N VAL A 226 -1.42 11.47 -12.20
CA VAL A 226 -2.82 11.25 -11.87
C VAL A 226 -3.38 12.43 -11.09
N ARG A 227 -2.64 12.97 -10.12
CA ARG A 227 -3.08 14.18 -9.41
C ARG A 227 -3.29 15.34 -10.37
N ALA A 228 -2.34 15.60 -11.26
CA ALA A 228 -2.44 16.67 -12.26
C ALA A 228 -3.63 16.45 -13.22
N LEU A 229 -3.90 15.20 -13.62
CA LEU A 229 -5.04 14.84 -14.46
C LEU A 229 -6.38 15.14 -13.78
N LEU A 230 -6.51 14.81 -12.49
CA LEU A 230 -7.80 14.81 -11.78
C LEU A 230 -8.15 16.13 -11.07
N TYR A 231 -7.19 17.04 -10.89
CA TYR A 231 -7.35 18.33 -10.18
C TYR A 231 -7.05 19.53 -11.08
N ARG A 232 -7.50 19.45 -12.32
CA ARG A 232 -7.50 20.59 -13.25
C ARG A 232 -8.61 21.58 -12.90
#